data_AF-A0A132H1H5-F1
#
_entry.id   AF-A0A132H1H5-F1
#
_cell.length_a   1.000
_cell.length_b   1.000
_cell.length_c   1.000
_cell.angle_alpha   90.00
_cell.angle_beta   90.00
_cell.angle_gamma   90.00
#
_symmetry.space_group_name_H-M   'P 1'
#
loop_
_entity.id
_entity.type
_entity.pdbx_description
1 polymer ?
#
loop_
_entity_poly.entity_id
_entity_poly.type
_entity_poly.pdbx_seq_one_letter_code
_entity_poly.pdbx_strand_id
1 'polypeptide(L)'
;MKDNKSLYISIVLALVACLVVVFLRLFSVADLWFQMFAAILGVIITAIITQVLLKGQTESDAERERNSEVFREKLKIYMDFLKTLYETLKDKKLTEEEAMQLQFQISYIAMHTKSKNIELLSSNVKDIVEKYTEPGHNPTSEELLPCLFNIVACFREELYPLAQAEYSCDKLNQAINNAIADLKVFDERNYAAMSSARNYEELFNSFNEKGWKLTKETENSCLKLEFIKKDKAGNNMRLFVRPVDDMGTFKYTIGLHYKKDIYERLKQRHQGNIEKDFWWKYLDEDSVNLGTKLDEMLHTDKAVQESVFEPLRILENYLDNYSKLYCIRQYLATKVTDVWNLGQYYDNVLFCEVKKSELQEEGRPYFDIQLGKNGKEATFFIGNRDKDQEKLEATIKRTGIRIKNGKTCADYENILLADIPEKALEMMKLIANN
;
A
#
# COMPACT_ATOMS: atom_id res chain seq x y z
N MET A 1 -52.42 -21.45 -1.25
CA MET A 1 -53.71 -21.41 -2.01
C MET A 1 -53.68 -20.52 -3.27
N LYS A 2 -52.56 -19.85 -3.62
CA LYS A 2 -52.46 -19.01 -4.83
C LYS A 2 -51.98 -19.79 -6.08
N ASP A 3 -51.30 -20.92 -5.88
CA ASP A 3 -50.68 -21.69 -6.98
C ASP A 3 -51.66 -22.56 -7.79
N ASN A 4 -52.73 -23.06 -7.17
CA ASN A 4 -53.73 -23.88 -7.89
C ASN A 4 -54.53 -23.06 -8.90
N LYS A 5 -54.71 -21.75 -8.67
CA LYS A 5 -55.41 -20.86 -9.62
C LYS A 5 -54.56 -20.59 -10.86
N SER A 6 -53.26 -20.36 -10.71
CA SER A 6 -52.34 -20.14 -11.83
C SER A 6 -52.22 -21.38 -12.72
N LEU A 7 -52.13 -22.57 -12.10
CA LEU A 7 -52.10 -23.85 -12.80
C LEU A 7 -53.41 -24.10 -13.57
N TYR A 8 -54.55 -23.85 -12.94
CA TYR A 8 -55.87 -24.01 -13.57
C TYR A 8 -56.06 -23.04 -14.74
N ILE A 9 -55.67 -21.77 -14.58
CA ILE A 9 -55.70 -20.77 -15.65
C ILE A 9 -54.84 -21.20 -16.83
N SER A 10 -53.65 -21.75 -16.58
CA SER A 10 -52.73 -22.22 -17.63
C SER A 10 -53.30 -23.42 -18.40
N ILE A 11 -53.93 -24.37 -17.70
CA ILE A 11 -54.58 -25.54 -18.32
C ILE A 11 -55.78 -25.11 -19.17
N VAL A 12 -56.59 -24.18 -18.68
CA VAL A 12 -57.74 -23.63 -19.43
C VAL A 12 -57.27 -22.87 -20.66
N LEU A 13 -56.21 -22.08 -20.57
CA LEU A 13 -55.65 -21.34 -21.71
C LEU A 13 -55.13 -22.29 -22.81
N ALA A 14 -54.46 -23.38 -22.41
CA ALA A 14 -53.98 -24.41 -23.33
C ALA A 14 -55.13 -25.14 -24.05
N LEU A 15 -56.20 -25.46 -23.32
CA LEU A 15 -57.41 -26.07 -23.90
C LEU A 15 -58.13 -25.14 -24.87
N VAL A 16 -58.23 -23.85 -24.55
CA VAL A 16 -58.80 -22.83 -25.42
C VAL A 16 -57.96 -22.65 -26.69
N ALA A 17 -56.62 -22.62 -26.57
CA ALA A 17 -55.72 -22.55 -27.71
C ALA A 17 -55.88 -23.77 -28.64
N CYS A 18 -55.98 -24.99 -28.08
CA CYS A 18 -56.25 -26.21 -28.84
C CYS A 18 -57.62 -26.16 -29.55
N LEU A 19 -58.67 -25.67 -28.89
CA LEU A 19 -60.00 -25.51 -29.48
C LEU A 19 -60.02 -24.50 -30.62
N VAL A 20 -59.30 -23.37 -30.48
CA VAL A 20 -59.19 -22.34 -31.53
C VAL A 20 -58.46 -22.89 -32.77
N VAL A 21 -57.41 -23.69 -32.59
CA VAL A 21 -56.66 -24.31 -33.71
C VAL A 21 -57.51 -25.33 -34.47
N VAL A 22 -58.33 -26.13 -33.77
CA VAL A 22 -59.27 -27.08 -34.38
C VAL A 22 -60.43 -26.35 -35.07
N PHE A 23 -60.97 -25.29 -34.46
CA PHE A 23 -62.08 -24.50 -35.00
C PHE A 23 -61.68 -23.72 -36.26
N LEU A 24 -60.44 -23.23 -36.33
CA LEU A 24 -59.90 -22.54 -37.51
C LEU A 24 -59.47 -23.48 -38.65
N ARG A 25 -59.64 -24.81 -38.51
CA ARG A 25 -59.20 -25.85 -39.47
C ARG A 25 -57.76 -25.64 -39.98
N LEU A 26 -56.86 -25.15 -39.13
CA LEU A 26 -55.49 -24.87 -39.57
C LEU A 26 -54.65 -26.14 -39.76
N PHE A 27 -55.02 -27.29 -39.15
CA PHE A 27 -54.32 -28.58 -39.33
C PHE A 27 -55.24 -29.80 -39.15
N SER A 28 -54.84 -30.95 -39.70
CA SER A 28 -55.55 -32.23 -39.55
C SER A 28 -55.29 -32.86 -38.17
N VAL A 29 -56.24 -33.64 -37.64
CA VAL A 29 -56.13 -34.32 -36.34
C VAL A 29 -54.93 -35.28 -36.27
N ALA A 30 -54.43 -35.75 -37.42
CA ALA A 30 -53.25 -36.61 -37.52
C ALA A 30 -51.93 -35.85 -37.25
N ASP A 31 -51.89 -34.54 -37.55
CA ASP A 31 -50.67 -33.72 -37.40
C ASP A 31 -50.51 -33.15 -35.99
N LEU A 32 -51.61 -33.06 -35.23
CA LEU A 32 -51.63 -32.51 -33.88
C LEU A 32 -50.76 -33.32 -32.90
N TRP A 33 -50.84 -34.66 -32.98
CA TRP A 33 -50.10 -35.54 -32.09
C TRP A 33 -48.59 -35.51 -32.37
N PHE A 34 -48.19 -35.44 -33.64
CA PHE A 34 -46.77 -35.29 -34.00
C PHE A 34 -46.19 -33.94 -33.58
N GLN A 35 -46.94 -32.85 -33.72
CA GLN A 35 -46.49 -31.52 -33.29
C GLN A 35 -46.43 -31.38 -31.76
N MET A 36 -47.38 -31.96 -31.03
CA MET A 36 -47.31 -32.01 -29.57
C MET A 36 -46.13 -32.84 -29.08
N PHE A 37 -45.85 -33.99 -29.70
CA PHE A 37 -44.65 -34.79 -29.40
C PHE A 37 -43.36 -34.02 -29.71
N ALA A 38 -43.29 -33.33 -30.85
CA ALA A 38 -42.14 -32.52 -31.23
C ALA A 38 -41.92 -31.34 -30.26
N ALA A 39 -43.00 -30.69 -29.80
CA ALA A 39 -42.93 -29.61 -28.82
C ALA A 39 -42.44 -30.11 -27.45
N ILE A 40 -42.93 -31.25 -26.98
CA ILE A 40 -42.50 -31.85 -25.70
C ILE A 40 -41.05 -32.31 -25.78
N LEU A 41 -40.64 -32.96 -26.88
CA LEU A 41 -39.24 -33.34 -27.11
C LEU A 41 -38.33 -32.10 -27.20
N GLY A 42 -38.77 -31.04 -27.87
CA GLY A 42 -38.05 -29.77 -27.96
C GLY A 42 -37.82 -29.14 -26.58
N VAL A 43 -38.84 -29.12 -25.73
CA VAL A 43 -38.73 -28.59 -24.35
C VAL A 43 -37.80 -29.45 -23.49
N ILE A 44 -37.87 -30.77 -23.58
CA ILE A 44 -37.01 -31.69 -22.82
C ILE A 44 -35.55 -31.56 -23.27
N ILE A 45 -35.28 -31.54 -24.58
CA ILE A 45 -33.92 -31.37 -25.12
C ILE A 45 -33.38 -29.98 -24.75
N THR A 46 -34.20 -28.94 -24.86
CA THR A 46 -33.80 -27.57 -24.46
C THR A 46 -33.51 -27.51 -22.96
N ALA A 47 -34.31 -28.15 -22.11
CA ALA A 47 -34.06 -28.22 -20.66
C ALA A 47 -32.76 -28.96 -20.34
N ILE A 48 -32.48 -30.08 -21.01
CA ILE A 48 -31.23 -30.84 -20.84
C ILE A 48 -30.02 -30.01 -21.31
N ILE A 49 -30.08 -29.38 -22.48
CA ILE A 49 -29.02 -28.50 -22.99
C ILE A 49 -28.80 -27.32 -22.04
N THR A 50 -29.88 -26.69 -21.55
CA THR A 50 -29.80 -25.58 -20.60
C THR A 50 -29.20 -26.02 -19.27
N GLN A 51 -29.55 -27.21 -18.78
CA GLN A 51 -28.99 -27.76 -17.54
C GLN A 51 -27.51 -28.15 -17.69
N VAL A 52 -27.09 -28.63 -18.87
CA VAL A 52 -25.68 -28.89 -19.21
C VAL A 52 -24.90 -27.58 -19.39
N LEU A 53 -25.49 -26.55 -19.99
CA LEU A 53 -24.88 -25.21 -20.11
C LEU A 53 -24.72 -24.52 -18.74
N LEU A 54 -25.75 -24.60 -17.88
CA LEU A 54 -25.70 -24.06 -16.53
C LEU A 54 -24.70 -24.85 -15.66
N LYS A 55 -24.63 -26.18 -15.76
CA LYS A 55 -23.60 -26.98 -15.07
C LYS A 55 -22.19 -26.66 -15.59
N GLY A 56 -22.01 -26.56 -16.90
CA GLY A 56 -20.73 -26.25 -17.52
C GLY A 56 -20.22 -24.85 -17.16
N GLN A 57 -21.11 -23.86 -17.04
CA GLN A 57 -20.75 -22.51 -16.57
C GLN A 57 -20.55 -22.45 -15.05
N THR A 58 -21.36 -23.15 -14.25
CA THR A 58 -21.23 -23.14 -12.78
C THR A 58 -20.02 -23.92 -12.29
N GLU A 59 -19.69 -25.07 -12.89
CA GLU A 59 -18.47 -25.83 -12.59
C GLU A 59 -17.23 -25.05 -13.05
N SER A 60 -17.27 -24.39 -14.23
CA SER A 60 -16.18 -23.53 -14.70
C SER A 60 -15.99 -22.28 -13.83
N ASP A 61 -17.06 -21.64 -13.35
CA ASP A 61 -16.97 -20.46 -12.49
C ASP A 61 -16.56 -20.85 -11.06
N ALA A 62 -17.07 -21.95 -10.51
CA ALA A 62 -16.66 -22.46 -9.21
C ALA A 62 -15.21 -22.98 -9.22
N GLU A 63 -14.76 -23.61 -10.30
CA GLU A 63 -13.37 -24.01 -10.48
C GLU A 63 -12.47 -22.79 -10.68
N ARG A 64 -12.91 -21.76 -11.42
CA ARG A 64 -12.19 -20.49 -11.57
C ARG A 64 -12.09 -19.72 -10.24
N GLU A 65 -13.18 -19.65 -9.48
CA GLU A 65 -13.22 -19.01 -8.16
C GLU A 65 -12.34 -19.76 -7.18
N ARG A 66 -12.48 -21.09 -7.09
CA ARG A 66 -11.61 -21.95 -6.29
C ARG A 66 -10.14 -21.80 -6.68
N ASN A 67 -9.81 -21.78 -7.98
CA ASN A 67 -8.44 -21.61 -8.44
C ASN A 67 -7.91 -20.21 -8.13
N SER A 68 -8.73 -19.17 -8.22
CA SER A 68 -8.38 -17.80 -7.84
C SER A 68 -8.15 -17.66 -6.33
N GLU A 69 -8.98 -18.30 -5.50
CA GLU A 69 -8.81 -18.30 -4.05
C GLU A 69 -7.60 -19.11 -3.62
N VAL A 70 -7.40 -20.31 -4.18
CA VAL A 70 -6.22 -21.14 -3.93
C VAL A 70 -4.95 -20.42 -4.37
N PHE A 71 -4.96 -19.72 -5.51
CA PHE A 71 -3.84 -18.90 -5.97
C PHE A 71 -3.55 -17.76 -5.00
N ARG A 72 -4.58 -17.04 -4.53
CA ARG A 72 -4.44 -15.94 -3.56
C ARG A 72 -3.85 -16.41 -2.25
N GLU A 73 -4.36 -17.52 -1.71
CA GLU A 73 -3.84 -18.08 -0.46
C GLU A 73 -2.43 -18.62 -0.63
N LYS A 74 -2.11 -19.34 -1.72
CA LYS A 74 -0.73 -19.75 -2.02
C LYS A 74 0.23 -18.57 -2.06
N LEU A 75 -0.15 -17.48 -2.73
CA LEU A 75 0.66 -16.26 -2.81
C LEU A 75 0.91 -15.66 -1.43
N LYS A 76 -0.13 -15.60 -0.59
CA LYS A 76 -0.03 -15.10 0.79
C LYS A 76 0.91 -15.97 1.63
N ILE A 77 0.79 -17.29 1.54
CA ILE A 77 1.67 -18.25 2.23
C ILE A 77 3.14 -18.03 1.84
N TYR A 78 3.41 -17.88 0.55
CA TYR A 78 4.77 -17.66 0.06
C TYR A 78 5.33 -16.30 0.48
N MET A 79 4.52 -15.24 0.49
CA MET A 79 4.93 -13.92 0.98
C MET A 79 5.21 -13.91 2.48
N ASP A 80 4.32 -14.53 3.27
CA ASP A 80 4.47 -14.63 4.72
C ASP A 80 5.72 -15.44 5.09
N PHE A 81 6.01 -16.51 4.35
CA PHE A 81 7.24 -17.28 4.52
C PHE A 81 8.51 -16.46 4.23
N LEU A 82 8.57 -15.73 3.12
CA LEU A 82 9.73 -14.88 2.80
C LEU A 82 9.93 -13.78 3.84
N LYS A 83 8.83 -13.23 4.38
CA LYS A 83 8.88 -12.25 5.46
C LYS A 83 9.43 -12.87 6.74
N THR A 84 8.92 -14.04 7.16
CA THR A 84 9.42 -14.72 8.35
C THR A 84 10.88 -15.11 8.20
N LEU A 85 11.30 -15.61 7.03
CA LEU A 85 12.71 -15.90 6.75
C LEU A 85 13.58 -14.65 6.91
N TYR A 86 13.13 -13.48 6.46
CA TYR A 86 13.84 -12.21 6.71
C TYR A 86 13.90 -11.86 8.20
N GLU A 87 12.76 -11.91 8.91
CA GLU A 87 12.68 -11.52 10.32
C GLU A 87 13.56 -12.40 11.22
N THR A 88 13.65 -13.70 10.90
CA THR A 88 14.50 -14.69 11.59
C THR A 88 16.00 -14.53 11.29
N LEU A 89 16.37 -13.86 10.20
CA LEU A 89 17.77 -13.72 9.80
C LEU A 89 18.36 -12.33 10.09
N LYS A 90 17.52 -11.34 10.39
CA LYS A 90 17.94 -9.92 10.53
C LYS A 90 18.93 -9.69 11.67
N ASP A 91 18.84 -10.46 12.75
CA ASP A 91 19.65 -10.35 13.95
C ASP A 91 20.87 -11.31 13.95
N LYS A 92 21.01 -12.09 12.85
CA LYS A 92 22.08 -13.06 12.61
C LYS A 92 22.16 -14.18 13.66
N LYS A 93 21.06 -14.45 14.37
CA LYS A 93 20.98 -15.52 15.36
C LYS A 93 19.72 -16.32 15.12
N LEU A 94 19.84 -17.64 15.07
CA LEU A 94 18.66 -18.50 15.00
C LEU A 94 18.34 -19.02 16.39
N THR A 95 17.23 -18.58 16.95
CA THR A 95 16.68 -19.14 18.20
C THR A 95 15.93 -20.44 17.94
N GLU A 96 15.72 -21.25 18.99
CA GLU A 96 14.91 -22.49 18.88
C GLU A 96 13.46 -22.20 18.48
N GLU A 97 12.88 -21.09 18.95
CA GLU A 97 11.52 -20.66 18.61
C GLU A 97 11.41 -20.31 17.12
N GLU A 98 12.38 -19.58 16.58
CA GLU A 98 12.42 -19.22 15.15
C GLU A 98 12.70 -20.44 14.26
N ALA A 99 13.58 -21.34 14.70
CA ALA A 99 13.80 -22.61 13.99
C ALA A 99 12.52 -23.45 13.91
N MET A 100 11.77 -23.51 15.02
CA MET A 100 10.46 -24.17 15.06
C MET A 100 9.45 -23.46 14.16
N GLN A 101 9.42 -22.12 14.16
CA GLN A 101 8.54 -21.34 13.29
C GLN A 101 8.80 -21.61 11.80
N LEU A 102 10.07 -21.64 11.38
CA LEU A 102 10.44 -21.96 10.01
C LEU A 102 10.03 -23.39 9.62
N GLN A 103 10.17 -24.37 10.52
CA GLN A 103 9.73 -25.75 10.29
C GLN A 103 8.20 -25.84 10.08
N PHE A 104 7.42 -25.12 10.90
CA PHE A 104 5.96 -25.07 10.73
C PHE A 104 5.56 -24.41 9.41
N GLN A 105 6.26 -23.35 8.99
CA GLN A 105 5.96 -22.70 7.72
C GLN A 105 6.34 -23.56 6.50
N ILE A 106 7.48 -24.26 6.53
CA ILE A 106 7.84 -25.23 5.49
C ILE A 106 6.79 -26.34 5.41
N SER A 107 6.29 -26.80 6.57
CA SER A 107 5.20 -27.79 6.64
C SER A 107 3.89 -27.27 6.04
N TYR A 108 3.60 -25.98 6.22
CA TYR A 108 2.41 -25.35 5.62
C TYR A 108 2.55 -25.20 4.10
N ILE A 109 3.74 -24.83 3.61
CA ILE A 109 4.05 -24.79 2.17
C ILE A 109 3.93 -26.19 1.54
N ALA A 110 4.33 -27.24 2.26
CA ALA A 110 4.24 -28.63 1.81
C ALA A 110 2.80 -29.10 1.54
N MET A 111 1.79 -28.48 2.16
CA MET A 111 0.38 -28.78 1.86
C MET A 111 -0.04 -28.36 0.45
N HIS A 112 0.72 -27.46 -0.18
CA HIS A 112 0.33 -26.78 -1.41
C HIS A 112 1.32 -26.96 -2.56
N THR A 113 2.37 -27.75 -2.35
CA THR A 113 3.58 -27.80 -3.17
C THR A 113 4.09 -29.25 -3.33
N LYS A 114 4.74 -29.57 -4.45
CA LYS A 114 5.32 -30.90 -4.69
C LYS A 114 6.55 -31.16 -3.81
N SER A 115 6.80 -32.43 -3.46
CA SER A 115 7.94 -32.84 -2.62
C SER A 115 9.30 -32.35 -3.13
N LYS A 116 9.53 -32.43 -4.44
CA LYS A 116 10.75 -31.90 -5.10
C LYS A 116 11.00 -30.41 -4.78
N ASN A 117 9.93 -29.62 -4.76
CA ASN A 117 10.02 -28.18 -4.49
C ASN A 117 10.24 -27.90 -2.99
N ILE A 118 9.77 -28.78 -2.10
CA ILE A 118 10.05 -28.74 -0.67
C ILE A 118 11.51 -29.10 -0.36
N GLU A 119 12.07 -30.08 -1.06
CA GLU A 119 13.50 -30.44 -0.93
C GLU A 119 14.39 -29.28 -1.36
N LEU A 120 14.08 -28.68 -2.52
CA LEU A 120 14.81 -27.51 -3.03
C LEU A 120 14.66 -26.30 -2.10
N LEU A 121 13.45 -26.03 -1.62
CA LEU A 121 13.19 -24.99 -0.61
C LEU A 121 14.03 -25.22 0.66
N SER A 122 13.97 -26.42 1.23
CA SER A 122 14.66 -26.76 2.48
C SER A 122 16.17 -26.66 2.34
N SER A 123 16.73 -27.09 1.20
CA SER A 123 18.16 -26.95 0.93
C SER A 123 18.58 -25.48 0.86
N ASN A 124 17.85 -24.64 0.13
CA ASN A 124 18.19 -23.22 0.03
C ASN A 124 18.03 -22.50 1.37
N VAL A 125 17.02 -22.85 2.17
CA VAL A 125 16.85 -22.28 3.53
C VAL A 125 18.00 -22.68 4.43
N LYS A 126 18.41 -23.96 4.41
CA LYS A 126 19.56 -24.44 5.17
C LYS A 126 20.83 -23.68 4.78
N ASP A 127 21.10 -23.56 3.48
CA ASP A 127 22.28 -22.86 2.97
C ASP A 127 22.29 -21.37 3.39
N ILE A 128 21.12 -20.73 3.42
CA ILE A 128 20.98 -19.34 3.89
C ILE A 128 21.27 -19.25 5.38
N VAL A 129 20.65 -20.12 6.20
CA VAL A 129 20.78 -20.12 7.65
C VAL A 129 22.22 -20.39 8.08
N GLU A 130 22.86 -21.41 7.50
CA GLU A 130 24.27 -21.74 7.80
C GLU A 130 25.20 -20.56 7.52
N LYS A 131 25.02 -19.87 6.38
CA LYS A 131 25.83 -18.69 6.04
C LYS A 131 25.55 -17.48 6.93
N TYR A 132 24.29 -17.23 7.29
CA TYR A 132 23.91 -16.03 8.07
C TYR A 132 24.15 -16.16 9.58
N THR A 133 24.26 -17.39 10.08
CA THR A 133 24.54 -17.66 11.51
C THR A 133 26.01 -17.96 11.77
N GLU A 134 26.86 -18.03 10.74
CA GLU A 134 28.28 -18.27 10.88
C GLU A 134 28.98 -17.10 11.61
N PRO A 135 29.66 -17.35 12.76
CA PRO A 135 30.28 -16.28 13.54
C PRO A 135 31.37 -15.54 12.75
N GLY A 136 31.17 -14.23 12.56
CA GLY A 136 32.14 -13.37 11.88
C GLY A 136 32.04 -13.38 10.35
N HIS A 137 31.14 -14.18 9.77
CA HIS A 137 30.79 -14.08 8.35
C HIS A 137 29.70 -13.02 8.14
N ASN A 138 29.86 -12.18 7.12
CA ASN A 138 28.86 -11.23 6.68
C ASN A 138 28.49 -11.57 5.24
N PRO A 139 27.43 -12.38 5.02
CA PRO A 139 27.09 -12.86 3.71
C PRO A 139 26.84 -11.72 2.73
N THR A 140 27.42 -11.81 1.54
CA THR A 140 27.25 -10.79 0.51
C THR A 140 25.94 -10.99 -0.25
N SER A 141 25.46 -9.94 -0.93
CA SER A 141 24.29 -10.06 -1.82
C SER A 141 24.50 -11.11 -2.92
N GLU A 142 25.75 -11.32 -3.36
CA GLU A 142 26.12 -12.34 -4.34
C GLU A 142 25.95 -13.77 -3.79
N GLU A 143 26.04 -13.97 -2.47
CA GLU A 143 25.86 -15.27 -1.82
C GLU A 143 24.41 -15.57 -1.46
N LEU A 144 23.60 -14.54 -1.20
CA LEU A 144 22.21 -14.64 -0.74
C LEU A 144 21.20 -14.70 -1.89
N LEU A 145 21.35 -13.81 -2.88
CA LEU A 145 20.38 -13.67 -3.96
C LEU A 145 20.15 -14.95 -4.76
N PRO A 146 21.17 -15.79 -5.06
CA PRO A 146 20.94 -17.06 -5.75
C PRO A 146 19.99 -17.98 -4.97
N CYS A 147 20.17 -18.11 -3.64
CA CYS A 147 19.32 -18.95 -2.81
C CYS A 147 17.88 -18.42 -2.74
N LEU A 148 17.71 -17.10 -2.60
CA LEU A 148 16.39 -16.46 -2.62
C LEU A 148 15.69 -16.61 -3.97
N PHE A 149 16.40 -16.46 -5.09
CA PHE A 149 15.81 -16.64 -6.40
C PHE A 149 15.45 -18.07 -6.74
N ASN A 150 16.19 -19.05 -6.20
CA ASN A 150 15.79 -20.44 -6.29
C ASN A 150 14.48 -20.71 -5.54
N ILE A 151 14.33 -20.15 -4.34
CA ILE A 151 13.07 -20.22 -3.57
C ILE A 151 11.92 -19.57 -4.35
N VAL A 152 12.12 -18.37 -4.89
CA VAL A 152 11.11 -17.66 -5.69
C VAL A 152 10.79 -18.42 -6.99
N ALA A 153 11.78 -19.05 -7.62
CA ALA A 153 11.58 -19.87 -8.81
C ALA A 153 10.66 -21.07 -8.51
N CYS A 154 10.86 -21.76 -7.38
CA CYS A 154 9.98 -22.84 -6.91
C CYS A 154 8.53 -22.36 -6.78
N PHE A 155 8.32 -21.22 -6.11
CA PHE A 155 6.98 -20.66 -5.92
C PHE A 155 6.34 -20.22 -7.25
N ARG A 156 7.14 -19.67 -8.16
CA ARG A 156 6.66 -19.21 -9.47
C ARG A 156 6.24 -20.37 -10.37
N GLU A 157 6.96 -21.48 -10.36
CA GLU A 157 6.60 -22.69 -11.12
C GLU A 157 5.23 -23.24 -10.67
N GLU A 158 4.94 -23.17 -9.37
CA GLU A 158 3.66 -23.64 -8.80
C GLU A 158 2.50 -22.64 -9.01
N LEU A 159 2.79 -21.34 -9.06
CA LEU A 159 1.78 -20.29 -9.29
C LEU A 159 1.44 -20.10 -10.77
N TYR A 160 2.40 -20.32 -11.66
CA TYR A 160 2.27 -20.01 -13.09
C TYR A 160 2.74 -21.18 -13.95
N PRO A 161 1.99 -22.31 -13.96
CA PRO A 161 2.35 -23.51 -14.74
C PRO A 161 2.37 -23.27 -16.27
N LEU A 162 1.89 -22.13 -16.75
CA LEU A 162 1.96 -21.68 -18.14
C LEU A 162 2.67 -20.31 -18.21
N ALA A 163 4.01 -20.28 -18.19
CA ALA A 163 4.74 -19.03 -18.37
C ALA A 163 5.52 -19.02 -19.70
N GLN A 164 5.01 -18.23 -20.66
CA GLN A 164 5.63 -17.83 -21.93
C GLN A 164 6.69 -16.70 -21.78
N ALA A 165 7.08 -16.32 -20.55
CA ALA A 165 8.04 -15.23 -20.33
C ALA A 165 9.38 -15.75 -19.80
N GLU A 166 10.47 -15.31 -20.44
CA GLU A 166 11.86 -15.60 -20.11
C GLU A 166 12.19 -15.17 -18.66
N TYR A 167 12.26 -16.13 -17.74
CA TYR A 167 12.68 -15.91 -16.35
C TYR A 167 14.13 -16.35 -16.21
N SER A 168 15.01 -15.37 -16.07
CA SER A 168 16.44 -15.60 -15.88
C SER A 168 16.83 -15.08 -14.51
N CYS A 169 17.20 -16.01 -13.62
CA CYS A 169 17.78 -15.69 -12.32
C CYS A 169 19.02 -14.80 -12.49
N ASP A 170 19.79 -14.96 -13.57
CA ASP A 170 20.98 -14.15 -13.86
C ASP A 170 20.63 -12.69 -14.19
N LYS A 171 19.62 -12.47 -15.05
CA LYS A 171 19.15 -11.11 -15.36
C LYS A 171 18.58 -10.40 -14.13
N LEU A 172 17.89 -11.14 -13.25
CA LEU A 172 17.34 -10.62 -11.99
C LEU A 172 18.45 -10.35 -10.95
N ASN A 173 19.41 -11.25 -10.80
CA ASN A 173 20.62 -11.07 -10.00
C ASN A 173 21.35 -9.79 -10.41
N GLN A 174 21.56 -9.60 -11.72
CA GLN A 174 22.22 -8.41 -12.23
C GLN A 174 21.39 -7.14 -11.96
N ALA A 175 20.07 -7.16 -12.19
CA ALA A 175 19.21 -6.01 -11.95
C ALA A 175 19.14 -5.63 -10.46
N ILE A 176 19.02 -6.61 -9.56
CA ILE A 176 19.03 -6.36 -8.11
C ILE A 176 20.41 -5.96 -7.62
N ASN A 177 21.50 -6.58 -8.08
CA ASN A 177 22.85 -6.16 -7.71
C ASN A 177 23.16 -4.75 -8.21
N ASN A 178 22.68 -4.37 -9.40
CA ASN A 178 22.78 -2.99 -9.88
C ASN A 178 21.95 -2.03 -9.01
N ALA A 179 20.71 -2.39 -8.67
CA ALA A 179 19.88 -1.59 -7.77
C ALA A 179 20.47 -1.50 -6.35
N ILE A 180 21.05 -2.57 -5.82
CA ILE A 180 21.74 -2.62 -4.53
C ILE A 180 23.04 -1.83 -4.62
N ALA A 181 23.78 -1.90 -5.72
CA ALA A 181 24.97 -1.08 -5.93
C ALA A 181 24.60 0.41 -6.02
N ASP A 182 23.50 0.75 -6.70
CA ASP A 182 22.96 2.12 -6.73
C ASP A 182 22.49 2.56 -5.34
N LEU A 183 21.88 1.66 -4.56
CA LEU A 183 21.48 1.90 -3.17
C LEU A 183 22.67 1.97 -2.22
N LYS A 184 23.73 1.19 -2.42
CA LYS A 184 24.99 1.21 -1.65
C LYS A 184 25.84 2.40 -2.03
N VAL A 185 25.81 2.86 -3.28
CA VAL A 185 26.42 4.12 -3.71
C VAL A 185 25.58 5.29 -3.21
N PHE A 186 24.26 5.16 -3.10
CA PHE A 186 23.39 6.14 -2.44
C PHE A 186 23.61 6.15 -0.93
N ASP A 187 23.79 4.98 -0.31
CA ASP A 187 24.11 4.81 1.10
C ASP A 187 25.53 5.30 1.35
N GLU A 188 26.57 4.91 0.62
CA GLU A 188 27.94 5.44 0.70
C GLU A 188 28.07 6.91 0.30
N ARG A 189 27.22 7.48 -0.57
CA ARG A 189 27.19 8.93 -0.81
C ARG A 189 26.47 9.66 0.32
N ASN A 190 25.43 9.07 0.91
CA ASN A 190 24.81 9.60 2.12
C ASN A 190 25.68 9.38 3.35
N TYR A 191 26.41 8.27 3.44
CA TYR A 191 27.31 7.85 4.50
C TYR A 191 28.60 8.65 4.35
N ALA A 192 29.19 8.85 3.17
CA ALA A 192 30.28 9.82 3.01
C ALA A 192 29.82 11.27 3.26
N ALA A 193 28.54 11.61 3.00
CA ALA A 193 27.93 12.87 3.43
C ALA A 193 27.43 12.90 4.89
N MET A 194 27.48 11.76 5.61
CA MET A 194 27.07 11.57 7.02
C MET A 194 28.24 11.10 7.93
N SER A 195 29.37 10.68 7.35
CA SER A 195 30.54 10.02 7.95
C SER A 195 31.85 10.72 7.63
N SER A 196 31.82 11.86 6.93
CA SER A 196 32.58 12.99 7.46
C SER A 196 31.96 13.27 8.82
N ALA A 197 32.64 12.85 9.90
CA ALA A 197 32.18 12.93 11.28
C ALA A 197 31.34 14.18 11.52
N ARG A 198 30.00 14.05 11.54
CA ARG A 198 29.18 15.19 11.97
C ARG A 198 29.41 15.32 13.46
N ASN A 199 30.14 16.36 13.85
CA ASN A 199 30.19 16.79 15.22
C ASN A 199 28.74 16.86 15.76
N TYR A 200 28.51 16.45 17.00
CA TYR A 200 27.24 16.64 17.73
C TYR A 200 26.65 18.04 17.44
N GLU A 201 27.49 19.07 17.35
CA GLU A 201 27.13 20.43 16.96
C GLU A 201 26.56 20.56 15.54
N GLU A 202 27.09 19.85 14.55
CA GLU A 202 26.60 19.87 13.16
C GLU A 202 25.19 19.28 13.04
N LEU A 203 24.85 18.28 13.86
CA LEU A 203 23.50 17.73 13.90
C LEU A 203 22.50 18.80 14.35
N PHE A 204 22.79 19.58 15.40
CA PHE A 204 21.94 20.70 15.81
C PHE A 204 21.96 21.85 14.81
N ASN A 205 23.11 22.16 14.23
CA ASN A 205 23.24 23.21 13.23
C ASN A 205 22.33 22.92 12.02
N SER A 206 22.20 21.66 11.61
CA SER A 206 21.29 21.28 10.52
C SER A 206 19.81 21.60 10.81
N PHE A 207 19.38 21.53 12.07
CA PHE A 207 18.03 21.96 12.47
C PHE A 207 17.93 23.49 12.51
N ASN A 208 18.97 24.17 13.02
CA ASN A 208 19.02 25.63 13.08
C ASN A 208 19.01 26.29 11.69
N GLU A 209 19.75 25.73 10.72
CA GLU A 209 19.73 26.15 9.31
C GLU A 209 18.32 26.05 8.70
N LYS A 210 17.54 25.07 9.14
CA LYS A 210 16.13 24.90 8.76
C LYS A 210 15.16 25.75 9.59
N GLY A 211 15.67 26.61 10.47
CA GLY A 211 14.89 27.56 11.28
C GLY A 211 14.34 27.00 12.60
N TRP A 212 14.81 25.84 13.05
CA TRP A 212 14.47 25.28 14.35
C TRP A 212 15.38 25.84 15.44
N LYS A 213 14.78 26.42 16.48
CA LYS A 213 15.50 26.88 17.67
C LYS A 213 15.54 25.76 18.70
N LEU A 214 16.74 25.38 19.12
CA LEU A 214 16.96 24.39 20.14
C LEU A 214 16.97 25.02 21.54
N THR A 215 16.28 24.37 22.47
CA THR A 215 16.42 24.56 23.91
C THR A 215 16.91 23.26 24.53
N LYS A 216 17.94 23.35 25.37
CA LYS A 216 18.43 22.24 26.21
C LYS A 216 18.08 22.55 27.66
N GLU A 217 17.36 21.65 28.31
CA GLU A 217 16.99 21.76 29.72
C GLU A 217 17.44 20.49 30.44
N THR A 218 17.69 20.60 31.74
CA THR A 218 17.96 19.44 32.59
C THR A 218 16.77 19.24 33.51
N GLU A 219 16.12 18.08 33.42
CA GLU A 219 14.98 17.68 34.24
C GLU A 219 15.35 16.37 34.97
N ASN A 220 15.34 16.38 36.31
CA ASN A 220 15.75 15.22 37.12
C ASN A 220 17.13 14.64 36.72
N SER A 221 18.11 15.52 36.49
CA SER A 221 19.46 15.17 36.00
C SER A 221 19.50 14.52 34.61
N CYS A 222 18.38 14.48 33.89
CA CYS A 222 18.26 13.96 32.54
C CYS A 222 18.13 15.12 31.54
N LEU A 223 18.73 14.96 30.35
CA LEU A 223 18.73 15.99 29.31
C LEU A 223 17.40 16.01 28.58
N LYS A 224 16.74 17.16 28.52
CA LYS A 224 15.57 17.40 27.67
C LYS A 224 15.98 18.28 26.50
N LEU A 225 15.63 17.84 25.30
CA LEU A 225 15.83 18.60 24.06
C LEU A 225 14.47 19.06 23.53
N GLU A 226 14.34 20.34 23.22
CA GLU A 226 13.13 20.89 22.57
C GLU A 226 13.54 21.74 21.36
N PHE A 227 13.01 21.41 20.19
CA PHE A 227 13.20 22.16 18.96
C PHE A 227 11.90 22.90 18.63
N ILE A 228 11.97 24.22 18.50
CA ILE A 228 10.80 25.07 18.28
C ILE A 228 10.96 25.84 16.96
N LYS A 229 9.96 25.76 16.09
CA LYS A 229 9.88 26.52 14.84
C LYS A 229 8.48 27.08 14.68
N LYS A 230 8.35 28.30 14.16
CA LYS A 230 7.03 28.88 13.84
C LYS A 230 6.63 28.51 12.41
N ASP A 231 5.37 28.12 12.24
CA ASP A 231 4.78 27.99 10.91
C ASP A 231 4.52 29.38 10.29
N LYS A 232 4.10 29.43 9.02
CA LYS A 232 3.81 30.70 8.34
C LYS A 232 2.66 31.50 8.97
N ALA A 233 1.79 30.84 9.74
CA ALA A 233 0.70 31.48 10.47
C ALA A 233 1.11 31.91 11.89
N GLY A 234 2.37 31.70 12.28
CA GLY A 234 2.92 32.06 13.58
C GLY A 234 2.68 31.03 14.70
N ASN A 235 2.08 29.87 14.40
CA ASN A 235 1.87 28.80 15.37
C ASN A 235 3.19 28.09 15.66
N ASN A 236 3.39 27.67 16.92
CA ASN A 236 4.59 26.94 17.30
C ASN A 236 4.45 25.46 16.90
N MET A 237 5.41 24.98 16.12
CA MET A 237 5.71 23.56 15.94
C MET A 237 6.82 23.21 16.92
N ARG A 238 6.65 22.13 17.68
CA ARG A 238 7.66 21.65 18.63
C ARG A 238 7.97 20.19 18.39
N LEU A 239 9.25 19.87 18.32
CA LEU A 239 9.78 18.51 18.42
C LEU A 239 10.51 18.39 19.75
N PHE A 240 10.43 17.24 20.42
CA PHE A 240 11.12 17.07 21.69
C PHE A 240 11.67 15.68 21.88
N VAL A 241 12.72 15.60 22.69
CA VAL A 241 13.23 14.38 23.32
C VAL A 241 13.24 14.64 24.82
N ARG A 242 12.44 13.89 25.57
CA ARG A 242 12.27 14.12 27.01
C ARG A 242 12.40 12.82 27.81
N PRO A 243 12.98 12.88 29.02
CA PRO A 243 12.98 11.76 29.94
C PRO A 243 11.56 11.52 30.48
N VAL A 244 11.24 10.26 30.77
CA VAL A 244 10.03 9.82 31.45
C VAL A 244 10.45 8.81 32.50
N ASP A 245 9.99 9.00 33.73
CA ASP A 245 10.17 8.02 34.80
C ASP A 245 9.29 6.79 34.52
N ASP A 246 9.93 5.64 34.35
CA ASP A 246 9.28 4.34 34.21
C ASP A 246 9.79 3.42 35.32
N MET A 247 9.04 3.37 36.42
CA MET A 247 9.32 2.54 37.60
C MET A 247 10.71 2.77 38.20
N GLY A 248 11.17 4.02 38.28
CA GLY A 248 12.48 4.38 38.85
C GLY A 248 13.64 4.32 37.86
N THR A 249 13.37 4.03 36.58
CA THR A 249 14.34 4.16 35.49
C THR A 249 13.89 5.25 34.54
N PHE A 250 14.77 6.21 34.24
CA PHE A 250 14.48 7.26 33.26
C PHE A 250 14.69 6.74 31.84
N LYS A 251 13.58 6.63 31.11
CA LYS A 251 13.55 6.28 29.68
C LYS A 251 13.36 7.55 28.85
N TYR A 252 13.82 7.53 27.60
CA TYR A 252 13.59 8.67 26.70
C TYR A 252 12.40 8.46 25.76
N THR A 253 11.67 9.54 25.56
CA THR A 253 10.57 9.62 24.60
C THR A 253 10.86 10.69 23.58
N ILE A 254 10.44 10.46 22.35
CA ILE A 254 10.41 11.46 21.29
C ILE A 254 8.96 11.83 20.99
N GLY A 255 8.71 13.10 20.69
CA GLY A 255 7.39 13.53 20.31
C GLY A 255 7.31 14.86 19.60
N LEU A 256 6.07 15.23 19.31
CA LEU A 256 5.69 16.40 18.53
C LEU A 256 4.45 17.05 19.14
N HIS A 257 4.54 18.36 19.35
CA HIS A 257 3.40 19.21 19.71
C HIS A 257 3.13 20.18 18.57
N TYR A 258 1.97 20.03 17.94
CA TYR A 258 1.44 20.95 16.94
C TYR A 258 -0.10 20.82 16.86
N LYS A 259 -0.72 21.17 15.73
CA LYS A 259 -2.18 21.14 15.54
C LYS A 259 -2.77 19.74 15.76
N LYS A 260 -4.04 19.69 16.16
CA LYS A 260 -4.76 18.45 16.47
C LYS A 260 -4.78 17.42 15.34
N ASP A 261 -5.06 17.88 14.13
CA ASP A 261 -5.08 17.05 12.93
C ASP A 261 -3.72 16.40 12.63
N ILE A 262 -2.63 16.95 13.17
CA ILE A 262 -1.27 16.49 12.95
C ILE A 262 -0.91 15.34 13.87
N TYR A 263 -1.05 15.54 15.18
CA TYR A 263 -0.66 14.54 16.16
C TYR A 263 -1.61 13.33 16.16
N GLU A 264 -2.87 13.50 15.77
CA GLU A 264 -3.81 12.38 15.57
C GLU A 264 -3.40 11.48 14.40
N ARG A 265 -2.90 12.06 13.31
CA ARG A 265 -2.39 11.31 12.15
C ARG A 265 -1.09 10.58 12.47
N LEU A 266 -0.21 11.19 13.26
CA LEU A 266 1.01 10.53 13.72
C LEU A 266 0.69 9.27 14.52
N LYS A 267 -0.29 9.32 15.43
CA LYS A 267 -0.73 8.13 16.16
C LYS A 267 -1.20 7.00 15.25
N GLN A 268 -1.97 7.32 14.20
CA GLN A 268 -2.46 6.33 13.25
C GLN A 268 -1.33 5.66 12.45
N ARG A 269 -0.22 6.38 12.19
CA ARG A 269 0.85 5.93 11.29
C ARG A 269 2.06 5.35 12.01
N HIS A 270 2.49 5.98 13.10
CA HIS A 270 3.75 5.69 13.79
C HIS A 270 3.54 5.03 15.16
N GLN A 271 2.31 4.58 15.46
CA GLN A 271 1.90 4.09 16.78
C GLN A 271 2.18 5.16 17.86
N GLY A 272 2.27 4.79 19.12
CA GLY A 272 2.54 5.74 20.21
C GLY A 272 1.29 6.36 20.85
N ASN A 273 1.53 7.34 21.71
CA ASN A 273 0.57 7.88 22.64
C ASN A 273 0.24 9.34 22.30
N ILE A 274 -1.00 9.74 22.61
CA ILE A 274 -1.39 11.14 22.63
C ILE A 274 -1.63 11.50 24.08
N GLU A 275 -1.00 12.57 24.53
CA GLU A 275 -1.21 13.13 25.86
C GLU A 275 -1.55 14.60 25.69
N LYS A 276 -2.75 14.99 26.16
CA LYS A 276 -3.32 16.34 26.01
C LYS A 276 -3.35 16.82 24.55
N ASP A 277 -2.30 17.51 24.12
CA ASP A 277 -2.13 18.25 22.87
C ASP A 277 -0.86 17.86 22.08
N PHE A 278 -0.21 16.75 22.44
CA PHE A 278 0.98 16.27 21.73
C PHE A 278 0.99 14.75 21.55
N TRP A 279 1.73 14.30 20.53
CA TRP A 279 2.00 12.89 20.27
C TRP A 279 3.42 12.53 20.73
N TRP A 280 3.61 11.33 21.25
CA TRP A 280 4.92 10.82 21.66
C TRP A 280 5.03 9.30 21.58
N LYS A 281 6.26 8.79 21.50
CA LYS A 281 6.59 7.36 21.67
C LYS A 281 7.93 7.21 22.39
N TYR A 282 8.20 6.03 22.93
CA TYR A 282 9.54 5.69 23.43
C TYR A 282 10.55 5.68 22.27
N LEU A 283 11.77 6.12 22.55
CA LEU A 283 12.92 5.82 21.69
C LEU A 283 13.24 4.32 21.80
N ASP A 284 13.78 3.72 20.72
CA ASP A 284 13.89 2.26 20.54
C ASP A 284 14.61 1.55 21.71
N GLU A 285 14.35 0.24 21.90
CA GLU A 285 14.68 -0.52 23.13
C GLU A 285 16.15 -0.40 23.60
N ASP A 286 17.11 -0.24 22.70
CA ASP A 286 18.54 -0.07 23.05
C ASP A 286 18.87 1.30 23.68
N SER A 287 18.03 2.32 23.42
CA SER A 287 18.19 3.69 23.93
C SER A 287 17.42 3.95 25.24
N VAL A 288 16.77 2.92 25.76
CA VAL A 288 15.89 2.98 26.93
C VAL A 288 16.65 3.23 28.24
N ASN A 289 17.95 2.97 28.30
CA ASN A 289 18.77 3.09 29.52
C ASN A 289 19.74 4.30 29.54
N LEU A 290 19.51 5.31 28.69
CA LEU A 290 20.42 6.47 28.61
C LEU A 290 20.36 7.36 29.86
N GLY A 291 19.21 7.44 30.55
CA GLY A 291 19.04 8.19 31.80
C GLY A 291 19.79 9.54 31.83
N THR A 292 20.65 9.72 32.83
CA THR A 292 21.46 10.94 33.00
C THR A 292 22.64 11.06 32.02
N LYS A 293 22.96 10.00 31.26
CA LYS A 293 24.11 9.93 30.35
C LYS A 293 23.82 10.41 28.93
N LEU A 294 22.57 10.74 28.60
CA LEU A 294 22.20 11.11 27.23
C LEU A 294 23.10 12.23 26.68
N ASP A 295 23.38 13.29 27.45
CA ASP A 295 24.20 14.40 26.95
C ASP A 295 25.64 13.96 26.63
N GLU A 296 26.28 13.23 27.55
CA GLU A 296 27.63 12.68 27.36
C GLU A 296 27.68 11.73 26.15
N MET A 297 26.70 10.84 26.04
CA MET A 297 26.63 9.84 24.96
C MET A 297 26.34 10.49 23.61
N LEU A 298 25.56 11.57 23.55
CA LEU A 298 25.38 12.29 22.30
C LEU A 298 26.67 12.94 21.80
N HIS A 299 27.65 13.24 22.66
CA HIS A 299 28.96 13.75 22.25
C HIS A 299 29.95 12.64 21.82
N THR A 300 29.72 11.39 22.25
CA THR A 300 30.73 10.32 22.19
C THR A 300 30.29 9.09 21.41
N ASP A 301 28.99 8.86 21.26
CA ASP A 301 28.41 7.64 20.72
C ASP A 301 27.54 7.95 19.49
N LYS A 302 28.00 7.46 18.34
CA LYS A 302 27.32 7.63 17.04
C LYS A 302 25.97 6.89 16.98
N ALA A 303 25.86 5.71 17.58
CA ALA A 303 24.61 4.95 17.59
C ALA A 303 23.54 5.67 18.43
N VAL A 304 23.95 6.32 19.53
CA VAL A 304 23.05 7.19 20.31
C VAL A 304 22.64 8.44 19.53
N GLN A 305 23.57 9.06 18.80
CA GLN A 305 23.22 10.17 17.91
C GLN A 305 22.19 9.75 16.85
N GLU A 306 22.40 8.62 16.18
CA GLU A 306 21.49 8.11 15.15
C GLU A 306 20.11 7.77 15.74
N SER A 307 20.05 7.07 16.87
CA SER A 307 18.78 6.69 17.51
C SER A 307 17.95 7.90 17.96
N VAL A 308 18.59 9.03 18.29
CA VAL A 308 17.90 10.27 18.69
C VAL A 308 17.53 11.14 17.48
N PHE A 309 18.48 11.37 16.56
CA PHE A 309 18.29 12.36 15.50
C PHE A 309 17.56 11.82 14.26
N GLU A 310 17.63 10.53 13.95
CA GLU A 310 16.86 9.98 12.82
C GLU A 310 15.35 10.09 13.05
N PRO A 311 14.80 9.70 14.22
CA PRO A 311 13.39 9.93 14.52
C PRO A 311 13.00 11.41 14.50
N LEU A 312 13.86 12.31 14.98
CA LEU A 312 13.63 13.76 14.91
C LEU A 312 13.56 14.26 13.46
N ARG A 313 14.44 13.76 12.57
CA ARG A 313 14.42 14.10 11.14
C ARG A 313 13.16 13.61 10.44
N ILE A 314 12.66 12.44 10.80
CA ILE A 314 11.40 11.91 10.27
C ILE A 314 10.25 12.86 10.63
N LEU A 315 10.16 13.28 11.89
CA LEU A 315 9.11 14.22 12.35
C LEU A 315 9.28 15.61 11.72
N GLU A 316 10.52 16.07 11.54
CA GLU A 316 10.83 17.33 10.87
C GLU A 316 10.37 17.33 9.41
N ASN A 317 10.72 16.30 8.65
CA ASN A 317 10.31 16.14 7.26
C ASN A 317 8.79 16.04 7.11
N TYR A 318 8.14 15.32 8.04
CA TYR A 318 6.69 15.22 8.12
C TYR A 318 6.03 16.60 8.30
N LEU A 319 6.56 17.45 9.19
CA LEU A 319 6.07 18.82 9.38
C LEU A 319 6.36 19.74 8.19
N ASP A 320 7.51 19.59 7.54
CA ASP A 320 7.89 20.37 6.37
C ASP A 320 6.96 20.07 5.18
N ASN A 321 6.71 18.78 4.91
CA ASN A 321 5.77 18.35 3.86
C ASN A 321 4.35 18.84 4.13
N TYR A 322 3.86 18.69 5.36
CA TYR A 322 2.56 19.25 5.74
C TYR A 322 2.50 20.76 5.52
N SER A 323 3.54 21.49 5.93
CA SER A 323 3.58 22.95 5.80
C SER A 323 3.56 23.39 4.34
N LYS A 324 4.29 22.71 3.45
CA LYS A 324 4.29 22.95 2.01
C LYS A 324 2.90 22.76 1.41
N LEU A 325 2.29 21.60 1.67
CA LEU A 325 0.94 21.29 1.18
C LEU A 325 -0.13 22.20 1.78
N TYR A 326 0.05 22.65 3.02
CA TYR A 326 -0.86 23.60 3.67
C TYR A 326 -0.83 24.94 2.93
N CYS A 327 0.36 25.43 2.57
CA CYS A 327 0.49 26.68 1.80
C CYS A 327 -0.20 26.57 0.43
N ILE A 328 0.01 25.46 -0.28
CA ILE A 328 -0.60 25.21 -1.59
C ILE A 328 -2.14 25.14 -1.43
N ARG A 329 -2.63 24.41 -0.43
CA ARG A 329 -4.06 24.32 -0.14
C ARG A 329 -4.69 25.68 0.15
N GLN A 330 -4.05 26.50 0.97
CA GLN A 330 -4.53 27.85 1.28
C GLN A 330 -4.55 28.74 0.03
N TYR A 331 -3.49 28.68 -0.78
CA TYR A 331 -3.46 29.39 -2.06
C TYR A 331 -4.64 29.01 -2.95
N LEU A 332 -4.83 27.71 -3.19
CA LEU A 332 -5.92 27.20 -4.03
C LEU A 332 -7.29 27.60 -3.47
N ALA A 333 -7.51 27.46 -2.16
CA ALA A 333 -8.76 27.83 -1.51
C ALA A 333 -9.15 29.32 -1.70
N THR A 334 -8.18 30.22 -1.93
CA THR A 334 -8.47 31.63 -2.23
C THR A 334 -8.81 31.92 -3.69
N LYS A 335 -8.57 30.95 -4.59
CA LYS A 335 -8.65 31.15 -6.05
C LYS A 335 -9.73 30.31 -6.74
N VAL A 336 -10.21 29.27 -6.09
CA VAL A 336 -11.14 28.29 -6.67
C VAL A 336 -12.56 28.48 -6.14
N THR A 337 -13.54 28.09 -6.96
CA THR A 337 -14.96 28.17 -6.64
C THR A 337 -15.35 27.13 -5.59
N ASP A 338 -16.57 27.28 -5.04
CA ASP A 338 -17.16 26.38 -4.06
C ASP A 338 -17.44 24.96 -4.60
N VAL A 339 -16.95 24.58 -5.79
CA VAL A 339 -17.17 23.24 -6.37
C VAL A 339 -16.10 22.23 -5.96
N TRP A 340 -15.03 22.66 -5.27
CA TRP A 340 -13.93 21.80 -4.87
C TRP A 340 -13.92 21.51 -3.36
N ASN A 341 -13.57 20.27 -3.02
CA ASN A 341 -13.17 19.82 -1.70
C ASN A 341 -11.65 19.64 -1.68
N LEU A 342 -10.99 20.44 -0.84
CA LEU A 342 -9.55 20.40 -0.65
C LEU A 342 -9.20 19.84 0.72
N GLY A 343 -8.34 18.83 0.76
CA GLY A 343 -7.81 18.34 2.02
C GLY A 343 -6.48 17.64 1.84
N GLN A 344 -5.95 17.09 2.93
CA GLN A 344 -4.66 16.42 2.90
C GLN A 344 -4.83 14.99 3.38
N TYR A 345 -4.30 14.06 2.60
CA TYR A 345 -4.11 12.67 2.98
C TYR A 345 -2.65 12.47 3.32
N TYR A 346 -2.39 11.71 4.38
CA TYR A 346 -1.04 11.50 4.88
C TYR A 346 -0.33 12.85 5.11
N ASP A 347 1.00 12.86 5.05
CA ASP A 347 1.85 14.04 5.18
C ASP A 347 2.32 14.61 3.84
N ASN A 348 2.17 13.83 2.77
CA ASN A 348 2.73 14.13 1.46
C ASN A 348 1.70 14.17 0.33
N VAL A 349 0.39 14.08 0.60
CA VAL A 349 -0.65 14.15 -0.44
C VAL A 349 -1.68 15.26 -0.15
N LEU A 350 -1.87 16.15 -1.12
CA LEU A 350 -2.98 17.11 -1.15
C LEU A 350 -4.03 16.59 -2.14
N PHE A 351 -5.21 16.22 -1.64
CA PHE A 351 -6.31 15.78 -2.50
C PHE A 351 -7.17 16.97 -2.93
N CYS A 352 -7.52 16.98 -4.21
CA CYS A 352 -8.42 17.94 -4.80
C CYS A 352 -9.56 17.18 -5.47
N GLU A 353 -10.74 17.21 -4.86
CA GLU A 353 -11.91 16.45 -5.32
C GLU A 353 -13.05 17.39 -5.67
N VAL A 354 -13.76 17.10 -6.76
CA VAL A 354 -14.99 17.81 -7.11
C VAL A 354 -16.11 17.43 -6.12
N LYS A 355 -16.87 18.41 -5.62
CA LYS A 355 -17.96 18.18 -4.66
C LYS A 355 -18.97 17.19 -5.21
N LYS A 356 -19.54 16.37 -4.32
CA LYS A 356 -20.40 15.23 -4.65
C LYS A 356 -21.59 15.57 -5.56
N SER A 357 -22.11 16.81 -5.56
CA SER A 357 -23.21 17.24 -6.43
C SER A 357 -22.78 17.53 -7.88
N GLU A 358 -21.51 17.84 -8.10
CA GLU A 358 -20.97 18.27 -9.39
C GLU A 358 -20.32 17.09 -10.12
N LEU A 359 -20.50 17.00 -11.45
CA LEU A 359 -19.88 16.00 -12.32
C LEU A 359 -20.05 14.53 -11.86
N GLN A 360 -21.23 14.17 -11.36
CA GLN A 360 -21.54 12.79 -10.95
C GLN A 360 -21.48 11.78 -12.09
N GLU A 361 -21.85 12.21 -13.31
CA GLU A 361 -21.77 11.41 -14.53
C GLU A 361 -20.32 10.96 -14.82
N GLU A 362 -19.33 11.74 -14.37
CA GLU A 362 -17.90 11.45 -14.52
C GLU A 362 -17.29 10.81 -13.26
N GLY A 363 -18.14 10.36 -12.34
CA GLY A 363 -17.72 9.53 -11.20
C GLY A 363 -17.00 10.29 -10.10
N ARG A 364 -17.26 11.61 -10.01
CA ARG A 364 -16.57 12.55 -9.12
C ARG A 364 -15.07 12.58 -9.43
N PRO A 365 -14.68 13.32 -10.47
CA PRO A 365 -13.28 13.51 -10.81
C PRO A 365 -12.49 14.09 -9.63
N TYR A 366 -11.25 13.66 -9.51
CA TYR A 366 -10.29 14.22 -8.58
C TYR A 366 -8.92 14.31 -9.23
N PHE A 367 -8.07 15.16 -8.68
CA PHE A 367 -6.65 15.00 -8.85
C PHE A 367 -5.93 15.19 -7.51
N ASP A 368 -4.97 14.31 -7.24
CA ASP A 368 -4.18 14.32 -6.02
C ASP A 368 -2.75 14.78 -6.35
N ILE A 369 -2.18 15.61 -5.49
CA ILE A 369 -0.81 16.12 -5.60
C ILE A 369 0.03 15.40 -4.54
N GLN A 370 0.95 14.55 -4.97
CA GLN A 370 1.83 13.81 -4.07
C GLN A 370 3.26 14.35 -4.15
N LEU A 371 3.79 14.84 -3.02
CA LEU A 371 5.18 15.25 -2.92
C LEU A 371 6.11 14.04 -3.09
N GLY A 372 7.15 14.22 -3.91
CA GLY A 372 8.26 13.28 -4.06
C GLY A 372 9.12 13.21 -2.79
N LYS A 373 10.01 12.21 -2.72
CA LYS A 373 10.84 11.94 -1.52
C LYS A 373 11.73 13.12 -1.10
N ASN A 374 12.15 13.95 -2.06
CA ASN A 374 12.99 15.13 -1.83
C ASN A 374 12.17 16.37 -1.40
N GLY A 375 10.84 16.30 -1.46
CA GLY A 375 9.94 17.42 -1.18
C GLY A 375 10.15 18.65 -2.07
N LYS A 376 10.81 18.50 -3.23
CA LYS A 376 11.10 19.53 -4.23
C LYS A 376 10.27 19.40 -5.50
N GLU A 377 9.73 18.22 -5.74
CA GLU A 377 8.84 17.92 -6.85
C GLU A 377 7.58 17.22 -6.36
N ALA A 378 6.54 17.22 -7.19
CA ALA A 378 5.32 16.47 -6.94
C ALA A 378 4.82 15.80 -8.21
N THR A 379 4.14 14.67 -8.02
CA THR A 379 3.40 13.97 -9.08
C THR A 379 1.92 14.26 -8.92
N PHE A 380 1.26 14.56 -10.03
CA PHE A 380 -0.18 14.77 -10.08
C PHE A 380 -0.85 13.49 -10.58
N PHE A 381 -1.82 13.01 -9.82
CA PHE A 381 -2.61 11.81 -10.13
C PHE A 381 -4.04 12.21 -10.45
N ILE A 382 -4.54 11.91 -11.64
CA ILE A 382 -5.96 12.09 -11.98
C ILE A 382 -6.73 10.78 -11.85
N GLY A 383 -7.97 10.86 -11.37
CA GLY A 383 -8.87 9.70 -11.26
C GLY A 383 -10.32 10.13 -11.02
N ASN A 384 -11.18 9.16 -10.71
CA ASN A 384 -12.53 9.41 -10.20
C ASN A 384 -12.82 8.52 -8.99
N ARG A 385 -13.66 8.99 -8.07
CA ARG A 385 -13.93 8.28 -6.81
C ARG A 385 -14.82 7.06 -6.97
N ASP A 386 -15.58 6.97 -8.07
CA ASP A 386 -16.33 5.76 -8.42
C ASP A 386 -15.41 4.61 -8.87
N LYS A 387 -14.12 4.89 -9.14
CA LYS A 387 -13.12 3.93 -9.64
C LYS A 387 -13.53 3.31 -10.98
N ASP A 388 -14.24 4.08 -11.80
CA ASP A 388 -14.80 3.64 -13.06
C ASP A 388 -13.92 4.11 -14.23
N GLN A 389 -13.46 3.17 -15.07
CA GLN A 389 -12.54 3.51 -16.15
C GLN A 389 -13.22 4.34 -17.26
N GLU A 390 -14.46 4.03 -17.62
CA GLU A 390 -15.19 4.74 -18.69
C GLU A 390 -15.46 6.19 -18.28
N LYS A 391 -15.79 6.41 -17.00
CA LYS A 391 -15.98 7.77 -16.46
C LYS A 391 -14.68 8.56 -16.39
N LEU A 392 -13.55 7.91 -16.11
CA LEU A 392 -12.24 8.54 -16.20
C LEU A 392 -11.91 8.94 -17.65
N GLU A 393 -12.18 8.05 -18.61
CA GLU A 393 -11.99 8.32 -20.03
C GLU A 393 -12.87 9.48 -20.52
N ALA A 394 -14.11 9.57 -20.03
CA ALA A 394 -14.99 10.71 -20.28
C ALA A 394 -14.38 12.03 -19.77
N THR A 395 -13.89 12.04 -18.52
CA THR A 395 -13.18 13.19 -17.93
C THR A 395 -11.99 13.59 -18.80
N ILE A 396 -11.14 12.63 -19.16
CA ILE A 396 -9.93 12.84 -19.98
C ILE A 396 -10.29 13.41 -21.35
N LYS A 397 -11.30 12.84 -22.02
CA LYS A 397 -11.75 13.28 -23.34
C LYS A 397 -12.32 14.70 -23.31
N ARG A 398 -13.13 15.02 -22.29
CA ARG A 398 -13.73 16.35 -22.12
C ARG A 398 -12.68 17.41 -21.82
N THR A 399 -11.73 17.07 -20.96
CA THR A 399 -10.71 18.00 -20.48
C THR A 399 -9.50 18.14 -21.42
N GLY A 400 -9.23 17.14 -22.25
CA GLY A 400 -8.05 17.09 -23.13
C GLY A 400 -6.74 16.78 -22.42
N ILE A 401 -6.79 16.36 -21.15
CA ILE A 401 -5.63 15.99 -20.33
C ILE A 401 -4.93 14.77 -20.95
N ARG A 402 -3.61 14.86 -21.17
CA ARG A 402 -2.82 13.71 -21.63
C ARG A 402 -2.26 12.94 -20.44
N ILE A 403 -2.45 11.63 -20.44
CA ILE A 403 -2.00 10.73 -19.37
C ILE A 403 -0.90 9.79 -19.85
N LYS A 404 0.11 9.51 -19.02
CA LYS A 404 1.28 8.69 -19.43
C LYS A 404 1.07 7.18 -19.30
N ASN A 405 0.27 6.70 -18.35
CA ASN A 405 -0.04 5.27 -18.13
C ASN A 405 -1.45 5.18 -17.51
N GLY A 406 -2.39 4.43 -18.10
CA GLY A 406 -3.79 4.44 -17.65
C GLY A 406 -4.37 3.05 -17.44
N LYS A 407 -4.82 2.76 -16.21
CA LYS A 407 -5.89 1.77 -15.96
C LYS A 407 -6.98 2.33 -15.02
N THR A 408 -6.63 3.14 -14.00
CA THR A 408 -7.63 3.78 -13.09
C THR A 408 -7.18 5.10 -12.44
N CYS A 409 -5.88 5.39 -12.45
CA CYS A 409 -5.29 6.69 -12.16
C CYS A 409 -4.11 6.90 -13.12
N ALA A 410 -3.75 8.15 -13.38
CA ALA A 410 -2.68 8.46 -14.32
C ALA A 410 -1.74 9.55 -13.83
N ASP A 411 -0.44 9.32 -14.06
CA ASP A 411 0.61 10.32 -13.91
C ASP A 411 0.43 11.40 -14.98
N TYR A 412 0.27 12.64 -14.53
CA TYR A 412 0.24 13.81 -15.41
C TYR A 412 1.66 14.32 -15.67
N GLU A 413 2.34 14.88 -14.65
CA GLU A 413 3.70 15.46 -14.76
C GLU A 413 4.44 15.43 -13.42
N ASN A 414 5.78 15.41 -13.46
CA ASN A 414 6.63 15.79 -12.32
C ASN A 414 6.79 17.30 -12.34
N ILE A 415 6.28 17.99 -11.32
CA ILE A 415 6.21 19.45 -11.26
C ILE A 415 7.09 19.95 -10.11
N LEU A 416 7.89 20.99 -10.36
CA LEU A 416 8.69 21.64 -9.32
C LEU A 416 7.77 22.32 -8.29
N LEU A 417 8.14 22.26 -7.02
CA LEU A 417 7.35 22.77 -5.89
C LEU A 417 6.84 24.21 -6.09
N ALA A 418 7.65 25.08 -6.73
CA ALA A 418 7.31 26.47 -7.00
C ALA A 418 6.15 26.63 -7.99
N ASP A 419 6.00 25.69 -8.92
CA ASP A 419 5.02 25.75 -10.02
C ASP A 419 3.71 25.03 -9.67
N ILE A 420 3.70 24.22 -8.59
CA ILE A 420 2.53 23.45 -8.15
C ILE A 420 1.28 24.33 -7.97
N PRO A 421 1.32 25.50 -7.29
CA PRO A 421 0.11 26.28 -7.04
C PRO A 421 -0.61 26.71 -8.32
N GLU A 422 0.12 27.19 -9.32
CA GLU A 422 -0.45 27.61 -10.60
C GLU A 422 -0.92 26.42 -11.43
N LYS A 423 -0.13 25.34 -11.48
CA LYS A 423 -0.49 24.12 -12.21
C LYS A 423 -1.73 23.43 -11.63
N ALA A 424 -1.84 23.37 -10.31
CA ALA A 424 -3.02 22.85 -9.64
C ALA A 424 -4.25 23.72 -9.93
N LEU A 425 -4.11 25.05 -9.94
CA LEU A 425 -5.20 25.95 -10.29
C LEU A 425 -5.66 25.79 -11.75
N GLU A 426 -4.71 25.61 -12.68
CA GLU A 426 -4.99 25.31 -14.09
C GLU A 426 -5.81 24.01 -14.22
N MET A 427 -5.37 22.94 -13.55
CA MET A 427 -6.06 21.64 -13.56
C MET A 427 -7.45 21.72 -12.92
N MET A 428 -7.61 22.46 -11.82
CA MET A 428 -8.92 22.68 -11.18
C MET A 428 -9.89 23.39 -12.11
N LYS A 429 -9.44 24.42 -12.82
CA LYS A 429 -10.29 25.12 -13.79
C LYS A 429 -10.67 24.22 -14.95
N LEU A 430 -9.72 23.44 -15.45
CA LEU A 430 -9.91 22.58 -16.61
C LEU A 430 -10.87 21.42 -16.33
N ILE A 431 -10.84 20.84 -15.12
CA ILE A 431 -11.79 19.80 -14.71
C ILE A 431 -13.18 20.40 -14.44
N ALA A 432 -13.26 21.56 -13.78
CA ALA A 432 -14.52 22.15 -13.34
C ALA A 432 -15.26 22.99 -14.40
N ASN A 433 -14.55 23.62 -15.34
CA ASN A 433 -15.13 24.48 -16.37
C ASN A 433 -14.86 23.89 -17.77
N ASN A 434 -15.82 23.09 -18.22
CA ASN A 434 -16.26 22.83 -19.59
C ASN A 434 -17.33 21.75 -19.45
#